data_AF-A0A2A2R526-F1
#
_entry.id   AF-A0A2A2R526-F1
#
_cell.length_a   1.000
_cell.length_b   1.000
_cell.length_c   1.000
_cell.angle_alpha   90.00
_cell.angle_beta   90.00
_cell.angle_gamma   90.00
#
_symmetry.space_group_name_H-M   'P 1'
#
loop_
_entity.id
_entity.type
_entity.pdbx_description
1 polymer ?
#
loop_
_entity_poly.entity_id
_entity_poly.type
_entity_poly.pdbx_seq_one_letter_code
_entity_poly.pdbx_strand_id
1 'polypeptide(L)'
;MQRWFTGNYPGGVFDKTPTPAIIGFEVFIVIAAIVAFFLFRKWVKNYPARFGVLAIGVFIFEMFTAPMWHNYHMGSWAYLYQDQSWILTLGWTTLIITVVTAIDHFVSKASPFNRFGLYLLILAPVVFAIQILTVNIGIRTYSPEVLKSVCGVSVLGVPIEALYYVPVFMTLVIGFYKYWGLVLDGVPVVPVKNTPWFRTFLITFAAVFLFELMIEPMVDNVGFPSWSYVYHDITIIMTGLWIVGIWLVVNLIDRRFIHWDLFHRFLLYLAAMAIVATPVEAWFIAHGYRVYGPSAQANFTGVKLVGTSVPIEVVFAIPMYMALIIATIRVTEIAFSNKRLDA
;
A
#
# COMPACT_ATOMS: atom_id res chain seq x y z
N MET A 1 6.89 -28.77 -2.28
CA MET A 1 6.96 -27.32 -2.60
C MET A 1 6.42 -26.95 -3.99
N GLN A 2 6.38 -27.83 -4.99
CA GLN A 2 5.86 -27.50 -6.35
C GLN A 2 4.33 -27.34 -6.48
N ARG A 3 3.52 -27.86 -5.54
CA ARG A 3 2.05 -27.75 -5.58
C ARG A 3 1.48 -26.40 -5.10
N TRP A 4 2.31 -25.48 -4.62
CA TRP A 4 1.88 -24.16 -4.14
C TRP A 4 1.86 -23.07 -5.23
N PHE A 5 2.27 -23.40 -6.46
CA PHE A 5 2.42 -22.44 -7.57
C PHE A 5 1.53 -22.71 -8.78
N THR A 6 0.57 -23.63 -8.66
CA THR A 6 -0.46 -23.88 -9.69
C THR A 6 -1.81 -23.38 -9.19
N GLY A 7 -1.89 -22.09 -8.86
CA GLY A 7 -3.19 -21.43 -8.72
C GLY A 7 -3.93 -21.63 -10.04
N ASN A 8 -5.04 -22.36 -9.99
CA ASN A 8 -5.91 -22.53 -11.15
C ASN A 8 -6.64 -21.21 -11.36
N TYR A 9 -6.05 -20.30 -12.13
CA TYR A 9 -6.79 -19.18 -12.68
C TYR A 9 -7.92 -19.75 -13.55
N PRO A 10 -9.18 -19.34 -13.33
CA PRO A 10 -10.25 -19.66 -14.27
C PRO A 10 -10.01 -18.81 -15.53
N GLY A 11 -9.13 -19.27 -16.43
CA GLY A 11 -8.84 -18.57 -17.68
C GLY A 11 -7.49 -18.79 -18.37
N GLY A 12 -6.51 -19.50 -17.79
CA GLY A 12 -5.28 -19.77 -18.52
C GLY A 12 -4.11 -20.28 -17.67
N VAL A 13 -3.21 -21.02 -18.31
CA VAL A 13 -1.91 -21.42 -17.73
C VAL A 13 -1.14 -20.15 -17.40
N PHE A 14 -0.71 -19.99 -16.15
CA PHE A 14 0.17 -18.89 -15.74
C PHE A 14 1.49 -18.96 -16.52
N ASP A 15 1.61 -18.14 -17.57
CA ASP A 15 2.75 -18.21 -18.48
C ASP A 15 3.96 -17.50 -17.88
N LYS A 16 4.94 -18.32 -17.46
CA LYS A 16 6.22 -17.87 -16.92
C LYS A 16 7.32 -17.82 -17.98
N THR A 17 7.00 -18.04 -19.26
CA THR A 17 8.00 -18.07 -20.33
C THR A 17 8.47 -16.66 -20.63
N PRO A 18 9.75 -16.35 -20.39
CA PRO A 18 10.26 -15.01 -20.58
C PRO A 18 10.47 -14.68 -22.05
N THR A 19 10.14 -13.45 -22.42
CA THR A 19 10.43 -12.92 -23.77
C THR A 19 11.71 -12.08 -23.74
N PRO A 20 12.43 -11.93 -24.87
CA PRO A 20 13.65 -11.10 -24.91
C PRO A 20 13.42 -9.66 -24.45
N ALA A 21 12.27 -9.07 -24.78
CA ALA A 21 11.91 -7.72 -24.34
C ALA A 21 11.77 -7.63 -22.82
N ILE A 22 11.17 -8.65 -22.20
CA ILE A 22 10.96 -8.69 -20.75
C ILE A 22 12.26 -8.96 -20.01
N ILE A 23 13.13 -9.85 -20.52
CA ILE A 23 14.48 -10.02 -19.97
C ILE A 23 15.25 -8.70 -20.02
N GLY A 24 15.16 -7.96 -21.13
CA GLY A 24 15.76 -6.62 -21.24
C GLY A 24 15.22 -5.64 -20.20
N PHE A 25 13.91 -5.64 -19.96
CA PHE A 25 13.27 -4.84 -18.92
C PHE A 25 13.73 -5.23 -17.51
N GLU A 26 13.82 -6.52 -17.19
CA GLU A 26 14.29 -7.02 -15.90
C GLU A 26 15.74 -6.59 -15.63
N VAL A 27 16.62 -6.80 -16.61
CA VAL A 27 18.03 -6.39 -16.53
C VAL A 27 18.13 -4.87 -16.35
N PHE A 28 17.33 -4.10 -17.07
CA PHE A 28 17.27 -2.65 -16.94
C PHE A 28 16.87 -2.24 -15.51
N ILE A 29 15.83 -2.83 -14.93
CA ILE A 29 15.41 -2.54 -13.55
C ILE A 29 16.54 -2.83 -12.55
N VAL A 30 17.18 -3.99 -12.66
CA VAL A 30 18.25 -4.38 -11.74
C VAL A 30 19.43 -3.41 -11.84
N ILE A 31 19.86 -3.05 -13.07
CA ILE A 31 20.92 -2.07 -13.28
C ILE A 31 20.53 -0.70 -12.74
N ALA A 32 19.31 -0.23 -13.02
CA ALA A 32 18.80 1.04 -12.52
C ALA A 32 18.78 1.09 -10.99
N ALA A 33 18.35 0.00 -10.33
CA ALA A 33 18.35 -0.13 -8.88
C ALA A 33 19.77 -0.08 -8.30
N ILE A 34 20.72 -0.80 -8.90
CA ILE A 34 22.14 -0.78 -8.51
C ILE A 34 22.71 0.63 -8.63
N VAL A 35 22.50 1.27 -9.78
CA VAL A 35 22.99 2.63 -10.05
C VAL A 35 22.39 3.63 -9.06
N ALA A 36 21.07 3.65 -8.90
CA ALA A 36 20.40 4.51 -7.94
C ALA A 36 20.93 4.27 -6.51
N PHE A 37 21.11 3.02 -6.11
CA PHE A 37 21.65 2.67 -4.80
C PHE A 37 23.04 3.27 -4.56
N PHE A 38 23.95 3.17 -5.54
CA PHE A 38 25.30 3.73 -5.42
C PHE A 38 25.34 5.25 -5.50
N LEU A 39 24.44 5.88 -6.24
CA LEU A 39 24.33 7.33 -6.34
C LEU A 39 23.80 7.94 -5.03
N PHE A 40 22.66 7.44 -4.55
CA PHE A 40 21.94 8.06 -3.44
C PHE A 40 22.45 7.67 -2.05
N ARG A 41 23.23 6.58 -1.91
CA ARG A 41 23.86 6.23 -0.61
C ARG A 41 24.74 7.34 -0.03
N LYS A 42 25.22 8.27 -0.88
CA LYS A 42 26.04 9.41 -0.45
C LYS A 42 25.19 10.56 0.13
N TRP A 43 23.92 10.65 -0.22
CA TRP A 43 23.04 11.76 0.17
C TRP A 43 22.20 11.45 1.40
N VAL A 44 22.00 10.17 1.69
CA VAL A 44 21.05 9.73 2.72
C VAL A 44 21.73 8.79 3.71
N LYS A 45 21.65 9.15 4.99
CA LYS A 45 22.11 8.29 6.08
C LYS A 45 21.27 7.01 6.12
N ASN A 46 21.92 5.87 6.37
CA ASN A 46 21.27 4.56 6.45
C ASN A 46 20.46 4.21 5.19
N TYR A 47 20.91 4.65 4.00
CA TYR A 47 20.22 4.39 2.73
C TYR A 47 19.83 2.91 2.52
N PRO A 48 20.67 1.90 2.85
CA PRO A 48 20.27 0.50 2.68
C PRO A 48 19.05 0.11 3.53
N ALA A 49 18.99 0.56 4.79
CA ALA A 49 17.85 0.32 5.67
C ALA A 49 16.58 1.03 5.17
N ARG A 50 16.73 2.27 4.67
CA ARG A 50 15.65 3.04 4.06
C ARG A 50 15.11 2.41 2.78
N PHE A 51 16.00 1.90 1.95
CA PHE A 51 15.64 1.13 0.76
C PHE A 51 14.86 -0.12 1.15
N GLY A 52 15.34 -0.87 2.15
CA GLY A 52 14.64 -2.05 2.68
C GLY A 52 13.26 -1.74 3.25
N VAL A 53 13.13 -0.68 4.04
CA VAL A 53 11.83 -0.22 4.58
C VAL A 53 10.87 0.14 3.45
N LEU A 54 11.32 0.89 2.45
CA LEU A 54 10.47 1.24 1.31
C LEU A 54 10.09 -0.01 0.51
N ALA A 55 11.02 -0.93 0.29
CA ALA A 55 10.76 -2.20 -0.37
C ALA A 55 9.71 -3.03 0.38
N ILE A 56 9.76 -3.05 1.71
CA ILE A 56 8.71 -3.68 2.54
C ILE A 56 7.37 -2.98 2.35
N GLY A 57 7.33 -1.65 2.35
CA GLY A 57 6.09 -0.88 2.11
C GLY A 57 5.47 -1.15 0.73
N VAL A 58 6.31 -1.17 -0.32
CA VAL A 58 5.89 -1.53 -1.68
C VAL A 58 5.44 -2.98 -1.73
N PHE A 59 6.19 -3.92 -1.17
CA PHE A 59 5.86 -5.34 -1.15
C PHE A 59 4.52 -5.61 -0.44
N ILE A 60 4.32 -4.97 0.72
CA ILE A 60 3.04 -5.00 1.44
C ILE A 60 1.92 -4.57 0.49
N PHE A 61 2.06 -3.41 -0.15
CA PHE A 61 1.07 -2.93 -1.10
C PHE A 61 0.83 -3.92 -2.23
N GLU A 62 1.88 -4.36 -2.92
CA GLU A 62 1.70 -5.20 -4.10
C GLU A 62 1.06 -6.54 -3.73
N MET A 63 1.38 -7.11 -2.55
CA MET A 63 0.68 -8.28 -2.00
C MET A 63 -0.83 -8.05 -1.87
N PHE A 64 -1.27 -6.89 -1.39
CA PHE A 64 -2.69 -6.58 -1.29
C PHE A 64 -3.36 -6.54 -2.64
N THR A 65 -2.76 -5.79 -3.52
CA THR A 65 -3.34 -5.49 -4.82
C THR A 65 -3.02 -6.59 -5.84
N ALA A 66 -2.46 -7.72 -5.40
CA ALA A 66 -2.21 -8.89 -6.23
C ALA A 66 -3.44 -9.31 -7.05
N PRO A 67 -4.66 -9.31 -6.50
CA PRO A 67 -5.84 -9.69 -7.27
C PRO A 67 -6.25 -8.70 -8.35
N MET A 68 -5.72 -7.47 -8.33
CA MET A 68 -6.10 -6.41 -9.26
C MET A 68 -5.37 -6.49 -10.60
N TRP A 69 -4.32 -7.30 -10.70
CA TRP A 69 -3.53 -7.44 -11.91
C TRP A 69 -2.87 -8.80 -12.02
N HIS A 70 -2.57 -9.18 -13.26
CA HIS A 70 -1.79 -10.36 -13.55
C HIS A 70 -0.44 -9.96 -14.12
N ASN A 71 0.61 -10.61 -13.64
CA ASN A 71 1.96 -10.41 -14.15
C ASN A 71 2.42 -11.64 -14.93
N TYR A 72 2.75 -11.48 -16.21
CA TYR A 72 3.12 -12.58 -17.11
C TYR A 72 4.56 -12.48 -17.59
N HIS A 73 5.08 -13.62 -18.05
CA HIS A 73 6.31 -13.71 -18.84
C HIS A 73 7.57 -13.16 -18.17
N MET A 74 7.64 -13.05 -16.84
CA MET A 74 8.83 -12.56 -16.13
C MET A 74 9.83 -13.68 -15.74
N GLY A 75 9.65 -14.91 -16.24
CA GLY A 75 10.46 -16.03 -15.78
C GLY A 75 10.07 -16.50 -14.37
N SER A 76 10.26 -17.78 -14.08
CA SER A 76 9.92 -18.34 -12.75
C SER A 76 10.74 -17.74 -11.60
N TRP A 77 11.91 -17.17 -11.89
CA TRP A 77 12.80 -16.54 -10.92
C TRP A 77 12.30 -15.18 -10.43
N ALA A 78 11.47 -14.48 -11.20
CA ALA A 78 11.04 -13.13 -10.85
C ALA A 78 9.91 -13.11 -9.82
N TYR A 79 9.17 -14.21 -9.67
CA TYR A 79 7.99 -14.29 -8.82
C TYR A 79 8.35 -14.69 -7.38
N LEU A 80 7.82 -13.97 -6.39
CA LEU A 80 7.94 -14.27 -4.96
C LEU A 80 6.74 -15.03 -4.43
N TYR A 81 5.54 -14.51 -4.67
CA TYR A 81 4.29 -15.04 -4.15
C TYR A 81 3.18 -14.83 -5.17
N GLN A 82 2.65 -15.92 -5.72
CA GLN A 82 1.67 -15.88 -6.82
C GLN A 82 2.19 -15.00 -7.97
N ASP A 83 1.48 -13.93 -8.29
CA ASP A 83 1.78 -12.99 -9.38
C ASP A 83 2.73 -11.88 -8.95
N GLN A 84 3.14 -11.85 -7.67
CA GLN A 84 4.03 -10.81 -7.13
C GLN A 84 5.46 -11.02 -7.60
N SER A 85 6.06 -9.98 -8.18
CA SER A 85 7.43 -10.02 -8.71
C SER A 85 8.37 -9.15 -7.89
N TRP A 86 9.47 -9.74 -7.39
CA TRP A 86 10.51 -8.94 -6.70
C TRP A 86 11.18 -7.93 -7.62
N ILE A 87 11.19 -8.18 -8.93
CA ILE A 87 11.75 -7.26 -9.92
C ILE A 87 10.87 -6.02 -10.02
N LEU A 88 9.54 -6.19 -10.10
CA LEU A 88 8.61 -5.05 -10.05
C LEU A 88 8.70 -4.32 -8.71
N THR A 89 8.72 -5.04 -7.59
CA THR A 89 8.93 -4.45 -6.25
C THR A 89 10.21 -3.60 -6.22
N LEU A 90 11.31 -4.11 -6.77
CA LEU A 90 12.59 -3.42 -6.85
C LEU A 90 12.51 -2.17 -7.74
N GLY A 91 11.83 -2.27 -8.89
CA GLY A 91 11.61 -1.15 -9.80
C GLY A 91 10.83 -0.02 -9.16
N TRP A 92 9.69 -0.32 -8.54
CA TRP A 92 8.87 0.68 -7.84
C TRP A 92 9.61 1.29 -6.65
N THR A 93 10.28 0.47 -5.83
CA THR A 93 11.09 0.94 -4.71
C THR A 93 12.17 1.92 -5.19
N THR A 94 12.89 1.54 -6.25
CA THR A 94 13.95 2.36 -6.84
C THR A 94 13.41 3.69 -7.35
N LEU A 95 12.29 3.67 -8.08
CA LEU A 95 11.64 4.86 -8.58
C LEU A 95 11.22 5.80 -7.44
N ILE A 96 10.49 5.27 -6.45
CA ILE A 96 9.96 6.05 -5.34
C ILE A 96 11.10 6.65 -4.51
N ILE A 97 12.10 5.85 -4.11
CA ILE A 97 13.21 6.36 -3.30
C ILE A 97 14.04 7.40 -4.05
N THR A 98 14.21 7.23 -5.36
CA THR A 98 14.93 8.18 -6.21
C THR A 98 14.23 9.54 -6.20
N VAL A 99 12.92 9.56 -6.46
CA VAL A 99 12.13 10.81 -6.48
C VAL A 99 12.12 11.46 -5.09
N VAL A 100 11.85 10.68 -4.04
CA VAL A 100 11.80 11.19 -2.67
C VAL A 100 13.15 11.76 -2.25
N THR A 101 14.25 11.03 -2.51
CA THR A 101 15.61 11.47 -2.15
C THR A 101 16.02 12.70 -2.95
N ALA A 102 15.73 12.75 -4.25
CA ALA A 102 16.04 13.90 -5.09
C ALA A 102 15.30 15.15 -4.61
N ILE A 103 13.99 15.06 -4.37
CA ILE A 103 13.21 16.20 -3.88
C ILE A 103 13.66 16.62 -2.47
N ASP A 104 13.93 15.66 -1.58
CA ASP A 104 14.45 15.98 -0.23
C ASP A 104 15.80 16.70 -0.28
N HIS A 105 16.65 16.36 -1.25
CA HIS A 105 17.95 16.97 -1.42
C HIS A 105 17.84 18.37 -2.06
N PHE A 106 17.18 18.47 -3.22
CA PHE A 106 17.14 19.71 -4.02
C PHE A 106 16.11 20.73 -3.52
N VAL A 107 15.06 20.29 -2.82
CA VAL A 107 13.96 21.14 -2.34
C VAL A 107 13.84 21.05 -0.81
N SER A 108 14.98 20.85 -0.12
CA SER A 108 15.07 20.66 1.33
C SER A 108 14.40 21.78 2.16
N LYS A 109 14.40 23.01 1.64
CA LYS A 109 13.80 24.19 2.30
C LYS A 109 12.28 24.25 2.21
N ALA A 110 11.64 23.44 1.36
CA ALA A 110 10.19 23.43 1.28
C ALA A 110 9.58 22.67 2.46
N SER A 111 8.38 23.09 2.86
CA SER A 111 7.62 22.40 3.91
C SER A 111 7.43 20.91 3.56
N PRO A 112 7.30 20.01 4.56
CA PRO A 112 7.09 18.60 4.29
C PRO A 112 5.89 18.32 3.37
N PHE A 113 4.80 19.08 3.52
CA PHE A 113 3.61 18.95 2.68
C PHE A 113 3.87 19.37 1.23
N ASN A 114 4.65 20.43 1.01
CA ASN A 114 5.02 20.84 -0.33
C ASN A 114 5.93 19.80 -1.00
N ARG A 115 6.92 19.28 -0.26
CA ARG A 115 7.77 18.17 -0.76
C ARG A 115 6.93 16.93 -1.06
N PHE A 116 5.97 16.61 -0.20
CA PHE A 116 5.05 15.50 -0.41
C PHE A 116 4.21 15.66 -1.67
N GLY A 117 3.61 16.85 -1.88
CA GLY A 117 2.90 17.17 -3.11
C GLY A 117 3.80 17.06 -4.35
N LEU A 118 5.06 17.49 -4.26
CA LEU A 118 6.03 17.32 -5.34
C LEU A 118 6.36 15.85 -5.61
N TYR A 119 6.47 15.00 -4.58
CA TYR A 119 6.66 13.56 -4.80
C TYR A 119 5.52 13.00 -5.65
N LEU A 120 4.26 13.31 -5.28
CA LEU A 120 3.08 12.83 -5.99
C LEU A 120 2.98 13.40 -7.41
N LEU A 121 3.27 14.69 -7.58
CA LEU A 121 3.24 15.36 -8.87
C LEU A 121 4.23 14.75 -9.88
N ILE A 122 5.40 14.30 -9.42
CA ILE A 122 6.39 13.62 -10.27
C ILE A 122 6.03 12.14 -10.44
N LEU A 123 5.69 11.44 -9.35
CA LEU A 123 5.45 9.99 -9.38
C LEU A 123 4.22 9.63 -10.20
N ALA A 124 3.12 10.38 -10.11
CA ALA A 124 1.88 10.08 -10.85
C ALA A 124 2.09 9.92 -12.37
N PRO A 125 2.63 10.93 -13.10
CA PRO A 125 2.86 10.80 -14.54
C PRO A 125 3.93 9.76 -14.89
N VAL A 126 5.00 9.63 -14.09
CA VAL A 126 6.08 8.68 -14.37
C VAL A 126 5.60 7.23 -14.19
N VAL A 127 4.87 6.94 -13.11
CA VAL A 127 4.28 5.62 -12.88
C VAL A 127 3.25 5.30 -13.96
N PHE A 128 2.43 6.27 -14.37
CA PHE A 128 1.47 6.08 -15.45
C PHE A 128 2.17 5.71 -16.77
N ALA A 129 3.26 6.40 -17.12
CA ALA A 129 4.07 6.06 -18.30
C ALA A 129 4.71 4.67 -18.19
N ILE A 130 5.20 4.28 -17.01
CA ILE A 130 5.75 2.94 -16.79
C ILE A 130 4.66 1.87 -16.85
N GLN A 131 3.45 2.14 -16.36
CA GLN A 131 2.31 1.24 -16.51
C GLN A 131 1.96 1.03 -17.99
N ILE A 132 1.96 2.10 -18.79
CA ILE A 132 1.77 1.98 -20.25
C ILE A 132 2.84 1.06 -20.82
N LEU A 133 4.10 1.25 -20.45
CA LEU A 133 5.19 0.39 -20.90
C LEU A 133 4.94 -1.07 -20.52
N THR A 134 4.67 -1.38 -19.25
CA THR A 134 4.51 -2.75 -18.75
C THR A 134 3.31 -3.47 -19.36
N VAL A 135 2.21 -2.76 -19.62
CA VAL A 135 1.05 -3.30 -20.33
C VAL A 135 1.39 -3.59 -21.80
N ASN A 136 2.02 -2.65 -22.50
CA ASN A 136 2.32 -2.81 -23.93
C ASN A 136 3.38 -3.87 -24.23
N ILE A 137 4.31 -4.13 -23.31
CA ILE A 137 5.28 -5.23 -23.44
C ILE A 137 4.74 -6.58 -22.90
N GLY A 138 3.49 -6.62 -22.44
CA GLY A 138 2.81 -7.84 -22.00
C GLY A 138 3.21 -8.33 -20.60
N ILE A 139 3.89 -7.50 -19.80
CA ILE A 139 4.21 -7.87 -18.41
C ILE A 139 2.97 -7.85 -17.55
N ARG A 140 2.06 -6.89 -17.76
CA ARG A 140 0.93 -6.66 -16.84
C ARG A 140 -0.41 -6.54 -17.56
N THR A 141 -1.44 -7.13 -16.98
CA THR A 141 -2.83 -6.90 -17.37
C THR A 141 -3.69 -6.61 -16.13
N TYR A 142 -4.82 -5.95 -16.33
CA TYR A 142 -5.78 -5.68 -15.26
C TYR A 142 -6.76 -6.84 -15.09
N SER A 143 -7.21 -7.07 -13.85
CA SER A 143 -8.25 -8.07 -13.59
C SER A 143 -9.61 -7.59 -14.14
N PRO A 144 -10.57 -8.50 -14.38
CA PRO A 144 -11.91 -8.14 -14.81
C PRO A 144 -12.62 -7.19 -13.84
N GLU A 145 -12.36 -7.30 -12.54
CA GLU A 145 -12.95 -6.44 -11.52
C GLU A 145 -12.44 -5.00 -11.63
N VAL A 146 -11.14 -4.80 -11.84
CA VAL A 146 -10.58 -3.46 -12.11
C VAL A 146 -11.17 -2.86 -13.40
N LEU A 147 -11.28 -3.66 -14.46
CA LEU A 147 -11.84 -3.18 -15.72
C LEU A 147 -13.33 -2.83 -15.63
N LYS A 148 -14.05 -3.37 -14.64
CA LYS A 148 -15.45 -3.03 -14.37
C LYS A 148 -15.60 -1.75 -13.54
N SER A 149 -14.64 -1.42 -12.67
CA SER A 149 -14.71 -0.23 -11.82
C SER A 149 -14.22 1.05 -12.52
N VAL A 150 -13.54 0.94 -13.66
CA VAL A 150 -13.10 2.08 -14.47
C VAL A 150 -14.19 2.58 -15.42
N CYS A 151 -14.14 3.87 -15.80
CA CYS A 151 -15.10 4.53 -16.69
C CYS A 151 -14.99 4.12 -18.17
N GLY A 152 -14.06 3.21 -18.49
CA GLY A 152 -13.83 2.73 -19.86
C GLY A 152 -12.89 3.59 -20.71
N VAL A 153 -12.43 4.74 -20.20
CA VAL A 153 -11.42 5.56 -20.89
C VAL A 153 -10.02 5.00 -20.61
N SER A 154 -9.31 4.61 -21.66
CA SER A 154 -7.93 4.13 -21.56
C SER A 154 -6.98 4.90 -22.49
N VAL A 155 -5.74 5.04 -22.06
CA VAL A 155 -4.64 5.59 -22.84
C VAL A 155 -3.62 4.47 -23.04
N LEU A 156 -3.44 4.03 -24.28
CA LEU A 156 -2.50 2.95 -24.64
C LEU A 156 -2.66 1.68 -23.78
N GLY A 157 -3.92 1.30 -23.51
CA GLY A 157 -4.27 0.10 -22.73
C GLY A 157 -4.32 0.30 -21.20
N VAL A 158 -3.99 1.49 -20.69
CA VAL A 158 -4.03 1.81 -19.25
C VAL A 158 -5.25 2.70 -18.95
N PRO A 159 -6.13 2.32 -18.00
CA PRO A 159 -7.24 3.16 -17.57
C PRO A 159 -6.79 4.51 -17.01
N ILE A 160 -7.50 5.59 -17.35
CA ILE A 160 -7.14 6.95 -16.92
C ILE A 160 -7.19 7.12 -15.40
N GLU A 161 -8.01 6.32 -14.72
CA GLU A 161 -8.15 6.24 -13.28
C GLU A 161 -6.84 5.94 -12.57
N ALA A 162 -5.89 5.26 -13.25
CA ALA A 162 -4.55 5.06 -12.72
C ALA A 162 -3.88 6.39 -12.30
N LEU A 163 -4.23 7.53 -12.92
CA LEU A 163 -3.73 8.85 -12.53
C LEU A 163 -4.18 9.32 -11.15
N TYR A 164 -5.34 8.87 -10.64
CA TYR A 164 -5.74 9.17 -9.26
C TYR A 164 -5.41 8.02 -8.30
N TYR A 165 -5.43 6.76 -8.76
CA TYR A 165 -5.03 5.62 -7.93
C TYR A 165 -3.55 5.68 -7.52
N VAL A 166 -2.66 6.14 -8.42
CA VAL A 166 -1.24 6.26 -8.11
C VAL A 166 -0.99 7.21 -6.93
N PRO A 167 -1.51 8.46 -6.91
CA PRO A 167 -1.41 9.33 -5.74
C PRO A 167 -1.93 8.72 -4.43
N VAL A 168 -3.05 7.97 -4.50
CA VAL A 168 -3.66 7.29 -3.35
C VAL A 168 -2.69 6.26 -2.76
N PHE A 169 -2.19 5.36 -3.59
CA PHE A 169 -1.22 4.34 -3.20
C PHE A 169 0.11 4.95 -2.71
N MET A 170 0.67 5.89 -3.48
CA MET A 170 1.94 6.53 -3.15
C MET A 170 1.87 7.25 -1.82
N THR A 171 0.70 7.79 -1.46
CA THR A 171 0.50 8.41 -0.16
C THR A 171 0.71 7.44 0.99
N LEU A 172 0.12 6.24 0.88
CA LEU A 172 0.23 5.21 1.90
C LEU A 172 1.66 4.65 2.02
N VAL A 173 2.32 4.38 0.90
CA VAL A 173 3.69 3.84 0.90
C VAL A 173 4.73 4.88 1.30
N ILE A 174 4.63 6.11 0.81
CA ILE A 174 5.53 7.20 1.25
C ILE A 174 5.28 7.50 2.73
N GLY A 175 4.03 7.50 3.19
CA GLY A 175 3.68 7.63 4.60
C GLY A 175 4.37 6.58 5.46
N PHE A 176 4.27 5.31 5.07
CA PHE A 176 4.99 4.20 5.68
C PHE A 176 6.50 4.41 5.71
N TYR A 177 7.10 4.73 4.57
CA TYR A 177 8.53 4.98 4.44
C TYR A 177 9.01 6.12 5.35
N LYS A 178 8.29 7.25 5.37
CA LYS A 178 8.67 8.42 6.17
C LYS A 178 8.51 8.15 7.67
N TYR A 179 7.47 7.43 8.10
CA TYR A 179 7.31 7.02 9.49
C TYR A 179 8.51 6.20 9.98
N TRP A 180 8.86 5.15 9.24
CA TRP A 180 9.98 4.29 9.58
C TRP A 180 11.34 4.98 9.40
N GLY A 181 11.43 5.97 8.51
CA GLY A 181 12.57 6.88 8.45
C GLY A 181 12.84 7.59 9.80
N LEU A 182 11.79 8.08 10.47
CA LEU A 182 11.91 8.69 11.80
C LEU A 182 12.42 7.70 12.86
N VAL A 183 11.94 6.45 12.79
CA VAL A 183 12.36 5.36 13.67
C VAL A 183 13.85 5.02 13.45
N LEU A 184 14.25 4.82 12.20
CA LEU A 184 15.62 4.44 11.82
C LEU A 184 16.66 5.50 12.17
N ASP A 185 16.28 6.76 12.07
CA ASP A 185 17.16 7.89 12.38
C ASP A 185 17.23 8.18 13.89
N GLY A 186 16.35 7.59 14.70
CA GLY A 186 16.22 7.89 16.12
C GLY A 186 15.82 9.34 16.39
N VAL A 187 15.01 9.93 15.50
CA VAL A 187 14.64 11.35 15.60
C VAL A 187 13.81 11.57 16.88
N PRO A 188 14.22 12.51 17.76
CA PRO A 188 13.44 12.82 18.95
C PRO A 188 12.14 13.52 18.55
N VAL A 189 11.03 12.79 18.63
CA VAL A 189 9.68 13.34 18.42
C VAL A 189 9.15 13.87 19.74
N VAL A 190 8.78 15.16 19.77
CA VAL A 190 8.23 15.77 20.98
C VAL A 190 6.84 15.16 21.24
N PRO A 191 6.62 14.54 22.42
CA PRO A 191 5.32 14.01 22.77
C PRO A 191 4.33 15.16 22.95
N VAL A 192 3.25 15.17 22.15
CA VAL A 192 2.18 16.16 22.30
C VAL A 192 1.12 15.58 23.24
N LYS A 193 1.08 16.13 24.46
CA LYS A 193 0.16 15.66 25.52
C LYS A 193 -1.31 15.77 25.13
N ASN A 194 -1.66 16.80 24.36
CA ASN A 194 -3.01 17.05 23.87
C ASN A 194 -2.99 17.19 22.35
N THR A 195 -3.05 16.06 21.64
CA THR A 195 -3.32 16.08 20.20
C THR A 195 -4.75 16.60 19.99
N PRO A 196 -4.96 17.58 19.09
CA PRO A 196 -6.30 18.04 18.76
C PRO A 196 -7.08 16.88 18.14
N TRP A 197 -7.96 16.29 18.94
CA TRP A 197 -8.67 15.04 18.67
C TRP A 197 -9.40 15.03 17.31
N PHE A 198 -9.99 16.16 16.93
CA PHE A 198 -10.65 16.35 15.65
C PHE A 198 -9.66 16.33 14.46
N ARG A 199 -8.45 16.87 14.62
CA ARG A 199 -7.43 16.80 13.57
C ARG A 199 -6.97 15.36 13.36
N THR A 200 -6.74 14.61 14.44
CA THR A 200 -6.41 13.17 14.36
C THR A 200 -7.52 12.42 13.65
N PHE A 201 -8.79 12.73 13.97
CA PHE A 201 -9.95 12.14 13.31
C PHE A 201 -9.96 12.40 11.80
N LEU A 202 -9.73 13.65 11.36
CA LEU A 202 -9.68 14.00 9.94
C LEU A 202 -8.52 13.32 9.20
N ILE A 203 -7.35 13.19 9.84
CA ILE A 203 -6.20 12.49 9.26
C ILE A 203 -6.51 10.99 9.13
N THR A 204 -7.12 10.39 10.16
CA THR A 204 -7.58 8.99 10.11
C THR A 204 -8.63 8.80 9.02
N PHE A 205 -9.62 9.70 8.92
CA PHE A 205 -10.61 9.71 7.85
C PHE A 205 -9.94 9.67 6.48
N ALA A 206 -9.00 10.58 6.22
CA ALA A 206 -8.30 10.65 4.95
C ALA A 206 -7.51 9.36 4.65
N ALA A 207 -6.73 8.86 5.62
CA ALA A 207 -5.91 7.66 5.41
C ALA A 207 -6.76 6.39 5.18
N VAL A 208 -7.86 6.22 5.92
CA VAL A 208 -8.79 5.10 5.72
C VAL A 208 -9.50 5.23 4.39
N PHE A 209 -9.98 6.42 4.03
CA PHE A 209 -10.66 6.64 2.76
C PHE A 209 -9.75 6.37 1.56
N LEU A 210 -8.48 6.78 1.62
CA LEU A 210 -7.47 6.44 0.61
C LEU A 210 -7.27 4.92 0.50
N PHE A 211 -7.25 4.21 1.63
CA PHE A 211 -7.17 2.77 1.61
C PHE A 211 -8.42 2.11 1.00
N GLU A 212 -9.62 2.55 1.37
CA GLU A 212 -10.88 2.04 0.80
C GLU A 212 -10.94 2.26 -0.71
N LEU A 213 -10.53 3.45 -1.19
CA LEU A 213 -10.39 3.70 -2.63
C LEU A 213 -9.44 2.71 -3.29
N MET A 214 -8.32 2.38 -2.65
CA MET A 214 -7.32 1.46 -3.18
C MET A 214 -7.84 0.03 -3.32
N ILE A 215 -8.65 -0.46 -2.36
CA ILE A 215 -9.13 -1.85 -2.34
C ILE A 215 -10.52 -2.04 -2.97
N GLU A 216 -11.19 -0.96 -3.38
CA GLU A 216 -12.53 -0.99 -3.96
C GLU A 216 -12.69 -2.04 -5.08
N PRO A 217 -11.74 -2.21 -6.03
CA PRO A 217 -11.92 -3.19 -7.10
C PRO A 217 -11.83 -4.66 -6.64
N MET A 218 -11.44 -4.93 -5.38
CA MET A 218 -11.22 -6.29 -4.89
C MET A 218 -12.36 -6.84 -4.05
N VAL A 219 -13.22 -5.96 -3.54
CA VAL A 219 -14.20 -6.28 -2.50
C VAL A 219 -15.50 -5.55 -2.78
N ASP A 220 -16.57 -6.34 -2.90
CA ASP A 220 -17.92 -5.84 -2.98
C ASP A 220 -18.49 -5.75 -1.55
N ASN A 221 -18.93 -4.55 -1.15
CA ASN A 221 -19.69 -4.39 0.09
C ASN A 221 -21.18 -4.43 -0.25
N VAL A 222 -21.89 -5.46 0.22
CA VAL A 222 -23.29 -5.70 -0.16
C VAL A 222 -24.20 -5.72 1.06
N GLY A 223 -25.50 -5.53 0.86
CA GLY A 223 -26.50 -5.61 1.93
C GLY A 223 -26.58 -4.40 2.86
N PHE A 224 -25.79 -3.34 2.61
CA PHE A 224 -25.95 -2.06 3.30
C PHE A 224 -27.09 -1.23 2.70
N PRO A 225 -27.68 -0.29 3.45
CA PRO A 225 -28.66 0.65 2.91
C PRO A 225 -28.07 1.47 1.75
N SER A 226 -28.84 1.68 0.68
CA SER A 226 -28.37 2.38 -0.53
C SER A 226 -27.83 3.80 -0.27
N TRP A 227 -28.37 4.51 0.73
CA TRP A 227 -27.91 5.84 1.11
C TRP A 227 -26.50 5.85 1.72
N SER A 228 -26.01 4.69 2.17
CA SER A 228 -24.70 4.60 2.84
C SER A 228 -23.53 4.52 1.86
N TYR A 229 -23.77 4.21 0.59
CA TYR A 229 -22.73 4.14 -0.44
C TYR A 229 -22.31 5.54 -0.86
N VAL A 230 -21.03 5.85 -0.74
CA VAL A 230 -20.45 7.18 -1.02
C VAL A 230 -19.64 7.21 -2.31
N TYR A 231 -19.05 6.08 -2.70
CA TYR A 231 -18.30 5.93 -3.94
C TYR A 231 -18.29 4.45 -4.35
N HIS A 232 -18.97 4.12 -5.44
CA HIS A 232 -19.19 2.73 -5.87
C HIS A 232 -19.61 1.85 -4.68
N ASP A 233 -18.79 0.88 -4.29
CA ASP A 233 -19.04 -0.07 -3.21
C ASP A 233 -18.52 0.38 -1.84
N ILE A 234 -17.96 1.59 -1.71
CA ILE A 234 -17.49 2.13 -0.42
C ILE A 234 -18.68 2.64 0.40
N THR A 235 -18.88 2.09 1.60
CA THR A 235 -19.97 2.48 2.50
C THR A 235 -19.50 3.34 3.67
N ILE A 236 -20.23 4.41 3.99
CA ILE A 236 -19.94 5.27 5.14
C ILE A 236 -20.07 4.55 6.47
N ILE A 237 -20.88 3.48 6.54
CA ILE A 237 -21.07 2.68 7.76
C ILE A 237 -19.81 1.87 8.05
N MET A 238 -19.33 1.09 7.09
CA MET A 238 -18.14 0.26 7.28
C MET A 238 -16.88 1.13 7.39
N THR A 239 -16.71 2.09 6.49
CA THR A 239 -15.59 3.03 6.53
C THR A 239 -15.60 3.85 7.82
N GLY A 240 -16.77 4.30 8.28
CA GLY A 240 -16.93 5.01 9.55
C GLY A 240 -16.53 4.17 10.76
N LEU A 241 -16.88 2.88 10.77
CA LEU A 241 -16.45 1.93 11.80
C LEU A 241 -14.92 1.84 11.85
N TRP A 242 -14.25 1.69 10.70
CA TRP A 242 -12.79 1.62 10.63
C TRP A 242 -12.11 2.91 11.05
N ILE A 243 -12.66 4.06 10.66
CA ILE A 243 -12.17 5.38 11.06
C ILE A 243 -12.23 5.51 12.58
N VAL A 244 -13.38 5.23 13.19
CA VAL A 244 -13.55 5.33 14.65
C VAL A 244 -12.65 4.33 15.36
N GLY A 245 -12.58 3.09 14.90
CA GLY A 245 -11.73 2.05 15.49
C GLY A 245 -10.25 2.44 15.51
N ILE A 246 -9.69 2.81 14.35
CA ILE A 246 -8.27 3.21 14.24
C ILE A 246 -8.01 4.45 15.05
N TRP A 247 -8.88 5.46 14.96
CA TRP A 247 -8.69 6.71 15.69
C TRP A 247 -8.72 6.52 17.20
N LEU A 248 -9.64 5.69 17.73
CA LEU A 248 -9.68 5.36 19.16
C LEU A 248 -8.40 4.63 19.59
N VAL A 249 -7.96 3.63 18.83
CA VAL A 249 -6.74 2.87 19.13
C VAL A 249 -5.51 3.78 19.12
N VAL A 250 -5.36 4.64 18.10
CA VAL A 250 -4.26 5.59 17.99
C VAL A 250 -4.25 6.54 19.19
N ASN A 251 -5.37 7.19 19.52
CA ASN A 251 -5.44 8.14 20.63
C ASN A 251 -5.22 7.47 21.99
N LEU A 252 -5.78 6.27 22.21
CA LEU A 252 -5.65 5.56 23.48
C LEU A 252 -4.20 5.16 23.73
N ILE A 253 -3.55 4.58 22.73
CA ILE A 253 -2.16 4.12 22.85
C ILE A 253 -1.22 5.31 23.00
N ASP A 254 -1.40 6.38 22.22
CA ASP A 254 -0.57 7.59 22.39
C ASP A 254 -0.71 8.18 23.78
N ARG A 255 -1.94 8.27 24.30
CA ARG A 255 -2.18 8.84 25.63
C ARG A 255 -1.60 7.98 26.73
N ARG A 256 -1.70 6.65 26.62
CA ARG A 256 -1.31 5.71 27.69
C ARG A 256 0.16 5.30 27.64
N PHE A 257 0.73 5.22 26.44
CA PHE A 257 2.08 4.73 26.17
C PHE A 257 2.97 5.82 25.54
N ILE A 258 2.70 7.09 25.85
CA ILE A 258 3.48 8.24 25.33
C ILE A 258 5.00 8.15 25.59
N HIS A 259 5.38 7.40 26.62
CA HIS A 259 6.75 7.20 27.07
C HIS A 259 7.48 6.10 26.27
N TRP A 260 6.75 5.29 25.49
CA TRP A 260 7.34 4.30 24.60
C TRP A 260 7.85 4.97 23.32
N ASP A 261 8.94 4.44 22.76
CA ASP A 261 9.42 4.89 21.46
C ASP A 261 8.41 4.58 20.34
N LEU A 262 8.69 5.13 19.16
CA LEU A 262 7.82 5.01 18.00
C LEU A 262 7.68 3.55 17.52
N PHE A 263 8.72 2.73 17.65
CA PHE A 263 8.70 1.34 17.21
C PHE A 263 7.71 0.53 18.05
N HIS A 264 7.84 0.56 19.38
CA HIS A 264 6.97 -0.20 20.27
C HIS A 264 5.52 0.27 20.21
N ARG A 265 5.28 1.59 20.11
CA ARG A 265 3.93 2.11 19.89
C ARG A 265 3.34 1.63 18.58
N PHE A 266 4.13 1.59 17.51
CA PHE A 266 3.68 1.08 16.22
C PHE A 266 3.22 -0.36 16.28
N LEU A 267 4.03 -1.24 16.87
CA LEU A 267 3.66 -2.64 17.07
C LEU A 267 2.40 -2.78 17.92
N LEU A 268 2.23 -1.94 18.95
CA LEU A 268 1.04 -1.95 19.77
C LEU A 268 -0.21 -1.48 19.00
N TYR A 269 -0.10 -0.47 18.13
CA TYR A 269 -1.20 -0.07 17.24
C TYR A 269 -1.62 -1.23 16.34
N LEU A 270 -0.66 -1.92 15.72
CA LEU A 270 -0.93 -3.06 14.84
C LEU A 270 -1.56 -4.22 15.58
N ALA A 271 -1.04 -4.59 16.75
CA ALA A 271 -1.59 -5.67 17.56
C ALA A 271 -3.03 -5.34 18.00
N ALA A 272 -3.27 -4.13 18.52
CA ALA A 272 -4.60 -3.70 18.93
C ALA A 272 -5.59 -3.68 17.76
N MET A 273 -5.19 -3.12 16.62
CA MET A 273 -6.04 -3.10 15.43
C MET A 273 -6.27 -4.50 14.86
N ALA A 274 -5.28 -5.39 14.85
CA ALA A 274 -5.49 -6.77 14.39
C ALA A 274 -6.48 -7.53 15.27
N ILE A 275 -6.40 -7.36 16.60
CA ILE A 275 -7.33 -7.96 17.57
C ILE A 275 -8.76 -7.48 17.35
N VAL A 276 -8.96 -6.20 17.01
CA VAL A 276 -10.30 -5.63 16.78
C VAL A 276 -10.80 -5.93 15.37
N ALA A 277 -9.96 -5.75 14.35
CA ALA A 277 -10.36 -5.84 12.96
C ALA A 277 -10.64 -7.27 12.53
N THR A 278 -9.87 -8.26 13.00
CA THR A 278 -10.09 -9.67 12.63
C THR A 278 -11.50 -10.18 12.95
N PRO A 279 -12.03 -10.02 14.17
CA PRO A 279 -13.40 -10.48 14.47
C PRO A 279 -14.48 -9.66 13.77
N VAL A 280 -14.27 -8.34 13.59
CA VAL A 280 -15.22 -7.48 12.86
C VAL A 280 -15.29 -7.88 11.38
N GLU A 281 -14.14 -8.08 10.75
CA GLU A 281 -14.04 -8.56 9.37
C GLU A 281 -14.65 -9.97 9.22
N ALA A 282 -14.39 -10.84 10.20
CA ALA A 282 -15.02 -12.17 10.25
C ALA A 282 -16.53 -12.08 10.29
N TRP A 283 -17.08 -11.14 11.08
CA TRP A 283 -18.50 -10.92 11.16
C TRP A 283 -19.06 -10.41 9.83
N PHE A 284 -18.42 -9.44 9.17
CA PHE A 284 -18.86 -8.94 7.86
C PHE A 284 -18.86 -10.03 6.79
N ILE A 285 -17.79 -10.85 6.71
CA ILE A 285 -17.70 -11.96 5.76
C ILE A 285 -18.76 -13.02 6.05
N ALA A 286 -18.96 -13.39 7.33
CA ALA A 286 -19.92 -14.41 7.72
C ALA A 286 -21.39 -14.04 7.40
N HIS A 287 -21.72 -12.75 7.47
CA HIS A 287 -23.05 -12.23 7.15
C HIS A 287 -23.20 -11.81 5.68
N GLY A 288 -22.15 -11.98 4.87
CA GLY A 288 -22.16 -11.61 3.46
C GLY A 288 -22.16 -10.11 3.21
N TYR A 289 -21.84 -9.27 4.21
CA TYR A 289 -21.70 -7.82 4.01
C TYR A 289 -20.45 -7.46 3.21
N ARG A 290 -19.44 -8.32 3.26
CA ARG A 290 -18.16 -8.15 2.57
C ARG A 290 -17.84 -9.38 1.75
N VAL A 291 -17.78 -9.23 0.43
CA VAL A 291 -17.61 -10.32 -0.53
C VAL A 291 -16.38 -10.03 -1.39
N TYR A 292 -15.41 -10.94 -1.38
CA TYR A 292 -14.21 -10.80 -2.21
C TYR A 292 -14.52 -11.21 -3.66
N GLY A 293 -13.98 -10.48 -4.63
CA GLY A 293 -14.15 -10.80 -6.05
C GLY A 293 -13.50 -12.14 -6.46
N PRO A 294 -13.90 -12.73 -7.60
CA PRO A 294 -13.34 -13.98 -8.11
C PRO A 294 -11.81 -14.02 -8.18
N SER A 295 -11.18 -12.94 -8.67
CA SER A 295 -9.72 -12.86 -8.75
C SER A 295 -9.06 -12.89 -7.37
N ALA A 296 -9.67 -12.29 -6.35
CA ALA A 296 -9.17 -12.32 -4.98
C ALA A 296 -9.34 -13.70 -4.35
N GLN A 297 -10.50 -14.33 -4.56
CA GLN A 297 -10.76 -15.68 -4.06
C GLN A 297 -9.85 -16.73 -4.71
N ALA A 298 -9.51 -16.58 -5.99
CA ALA A 298 -8.58 -17.46 -6.69
C ALA A 298 -7.16 -17.45 -6.07
N ASN A 299 -6.81 -16.36 -5.38
CA ASN A 299 -5.55 -16.21 -4.67
C ASN A 299 -5.59 -16.74 -3.22
N PHE A 300 -6.73 -17.22 -2.73
CA PHE A 300 -6.78 -17.84 -1.40
C PHE A 300 -6.32 -19.29 -1.43
N THR A 301 -5.54 -19.71 -0.43
CA THR A 301 -5.08 -21.10 -0.27
C THR A 301 -6.20 -22.06 0.11
N GLY A 302 -7.38 -21.54 0.46
CA GLY A 302 -8.51 -22.29 1.00
C GLY A 302 -8.39 -22.57 2.50
N VAL A 303 -7.29 -22.20 3.15
CA VAL A 303 -7.12 -22.31 4.60
C VAL A 303 -7.90 -21.19 5.28
N LYS A 304 -8.70 -21.55 6.28
CA LYS A 304 -9.50 -20.60 7.09
C LYS A 304 -9.00 -20.56 8.52
N LEU A 305 -9.16 -19.41 9.17
CA LEU A 305 -8.88 -19.26 10.60
C LEU A 305 -9.81 -20.15 11.43
N VAL A 306 -9.22 -20.91 12.37
CA VAL A 306 -9.95 -21.87 13.22
C VAL A 306 -11.13 -21.19 13.92
N GLY A 307 -12.33 -21.75 13.75
CA GLY A 307 -13.56 -21.23 14.35
C GLY A 307 -14.22 -20.06 13.60
N THR A 308 -13.70 -19.67 12.43
CA THR A 308 -14.28 -18.60 11.61
C THR A 308 -14.35 -18.99 10.12
N SER A 309 -15.08 -18.22 9.32
CA SER A 309 -15.13 -18.37 7.86
C SER A 309 -14.03 -17.60 7.12
N VAL A 310 -13.15 -16.89 7.84
CA VAL A 310 -12.20 -15.93 7.26
C VAL A 310 -11.00 -16.66 6.63
N PRO A 311 -10.66 -16.38 5.37
CA PRO A 311 -9.43 -16.87 4.74
C PRO A 311 -8.19 -16.41 5.51
N ILE A 312 -7.19 -17.27 5.64
CA ILE A 312 -5.97 -16.94 6.38
C ILE A 312 -5.22 -15.75 5.76
N GLU A 313 -5.32 -15.58 4.44
CA GLU A 313 -4.77 -14.46 3.69
C GLU A 313 -5.35 -13.13 4.19
N VAL A 314 -6.66 -13.08 4.46
CA VAL A 314 -7.34 -11.90 5.01
C VAL A 314 -6.82 -11.58 6.42
N VAL A 315 -6.57 -12.61 7.25
CA VAL A 315 -6.03 -12.42 8.60
C VAL A 315 -4.61 -11.86 8.57
N PHE A 316 -3.75 -12.34 7.67
CA PHE A 316 -2.41 -11.78 7.46
C PHE A 316 -2.44 -10.39 6.83
N ALA A 317 -3.44 -10.15 5.99
CA ALA A 317 -3.67 -8.87 5.37
C ALA A 317 -3.95 -7.77 6.42
N ILE A 318 -4.84 -8.02 7.38
CA ILE A 318 -5.23 -7.03 8.40
C ILE A 318 -4.05 -6.21 8.98
N PRO A 319 -3.04 -6.82 9.62
CA PRO A 319 -1.93 -6.06 10.19
C PRO A 319 -1.06 -5.36 9.11
N MET A 320 -0.95 -5.92 7.91
CA MET A 320 -0.10 -5.36 6.87
C MET A 320 -0.69 -4.06 6.28
N TYR A 321 -1.98 -4.02 5.95
CA TYR A 321 -2.57 -2.77 5.46
C TYR A 321 -2.73 -1.74 6.58
N MET A 322 -3.02 -2.20 7.80
CA MET A 322 -3.02 -1.33 8.98
C MET A 322 -1.65 -0.67 9.18
N ALA A 323 -0.55 -1.35 8.83
CA ALA A 323 0.78 -0.75 8.88
C ALA A 323 0.90 0.45 7.94
N LEU A 324 0.39 0.37 6.71
CA LEU A 324 0.40 1.50 5.79
C LEU A 324 -0.49 2.66 6.26
N ILE A 325 -1.72 2.36 6.69
CA ILE A 325 -2.69 3.37 7.16
C ILE A 325 -2.16 4.07 8.41
N ILE A 326 -1.79 3.30 9.45
CA ILE A 326 -1.33 3.84 10.73
C ILE A 326 -0.05 4.64 10.53
N ALA A 327 0.92 4.14 9.77
CA ALA A 327 2.16 4.88 9.54
C ALA A 327 1.89 6.22 8.86
N THR A 328 0.98 6.26 7.89
CA THR A 328 0.54 7.49 7.22
C THR A 328 -0.11 8.45 8.21
N ILE A 329 -1.07 7.98 9.02
CA ILE A 329 -1.70 8.80 10.06
C ILE A 329 -0.63 9.39 10.99
N ARG A 330 0.27 8.53 11.49
CA ARG A 330 1.28 8.91 12.47
C ARG A 330 2.28 9.91 11.92
N VAL A 331 2.80 9.70 10.71
CA VAL A 331 3.78 10.62 10.15
C VAL A 331 3.15 11.98 9.83
N THR A 332 1.91 12.00 9.34
CA THR A 332 1.18 13.24 9.10
C THR A 332 0.91 14.01 10.40
N GLU A 333 0.49 13.31 11.47
CA GLU A 333 0.32 13.92 12.78
C GLU A 333 1.61 14.49 13.36
N ILE A 334 2.71 13.74 13.23
CA ILE A 334 4.04 14.17 13.67
C ILE A 334 4.45 15.43 12.92
N ALA A 335 4.29 15.46 11.59
CA ALA A 335 4.60 16.63 10.77
C ALA A 335 3.79 17.87 11.19
N PHE A 336 2.50 17.73 11.47
CA PHE A 336 1.69 18.86 11.95
C PHE A 336 2.06 19.34 13.36
N SER A 337 2.56 18.44 14.20
CA SER A 337 2.78 18.69 15.63
C SER A 337 4.22 19.11 15.94
N ASN A 338 5.18 18.72 15.10
CA ASN A 338 6.62 18.90 15.31
C ASN A 338 7.23 19.71 14.17
N LYS A 339 6.89 21.00 14.07
CA LYS A 339 7.44 21.93 13.06
C LYS A 339 8.97 22.04 13.06
N ARG A 340 9.65 21.57 14.11
CA ARG A 340 11.12 21.54 14.21
C ARG A 340 11.76 20.40 13.41
N LEU A 341 10.98 19.39 12.99
CA LEU A 341 11.43 18.36 12.06
C LEU A 341 11.49 18.86 10.62
N ASP A 342 11.09 20.13 10.39
CA ASP A 342 11.11 20.80 9.10
C ASP A 342 12.42 21.55 8.83
N ALA A 343 13.34 21.59 9.81
CA ALA A 343 14.66 22.21 9.74
C ALA A 343 15.75 21.14 9.74
#